data_AF-A0A654TEQ5-F1
#
_entry.id   AF-A0A654TEQ5-F1
#
_cell.length_a   1.000
_cell.length_b   1.000
_cell.length_c   1.000
_cell.angle_alpha   90.00
_cell.angle_beta   90.00
_cell.angle_gamma   90.00
#
_symmetry.space_group_name_H-M   'P 1'
#
loop_
_entity.id
_entity.type
_entity.pdbx_description
1 polymer ?
#
loop_
_entity_poly.entity_id
_entity_poly.type
_entity_poly.pdbx_seq_one_letter_code
_entity_poly.pdbx_strand_id
1 'polypeptide(L)'
;MLLVAHRLPDSGAASHPSTGLLGGYRKLWTEISAEWRRDRNLVYFLVASAIFRDGLAAIFAFGAVLGVNAYGLTQADVLIFGAAASVVAAVGAVLGGFVDHRIGSKPVIVGSLAAIIAAALTLLTLSGPTAFWACGLLLCVFIGPAQSSARALLLHMAQHGKEGVAFGLYTMTGRAVSFLGPWLFSVFVDVFHTVRAGLGGVCLVLTTGLLLMLRVQVSRHGGALTTAQSS
;
A
#
# COMPACT_ATOMS: atom_id res chain seq x y z
N MET A 1 10.44 -26.11 -32.56
CA MET A 1 10.29 -27.37 -31.80
C MET A 1 9.25 -27.18 -30.72
N LEU A 2 7.99 -27.35 -31.10
CA LEU A 2 6.79 -27.04 -30.32
C LEU A 2 6.03 -28.35 -30.03
N LEU A 3 6.77 -29.36 -29.58
CA LEU A 3 6.29 -30.73 -29.40
C LEU A 3 7.13 -31.44 -28.32
N VAL A 4 6.88 -31.09 -27.06
CA VAL A 4 7.09 -32.02 -25.94
C VAL A 4 5.81 -32.01 -25.14
N ALA A 5 4.83 -32.72 -25.70
CA ALA A 5 3.71 -33.26 -24.97
C ALA A 5 4.28 -34.18 -23.88
N HIS A 6 4.39 -33.66 -22.66
CA HIS A 6 4.65 -34.49 -21.51
C HIS A 6 3.36 -35.24 -21.20
N ARG A 7 3.38 -36.55 -21.45
CA ARG A 7 2.35 -37.50 -21.01
C ARG A 7 2.18 -37.34 -19.50
N LEU A 8 1.02 -36.83 -19.09
CA LEU A 8 0.53 -36.98 -17.73
C LEU A 8 -0.07 -38.39 -17.63
N PRO A 9 0.36 -39.22 -16.66
CA PRO A 9 -0.25 -40.52 -16.43
C PRO A 9 -1.71 -40.33 -16.01
N ASP A 10 -2.59 -41.17 -16.58
CA ASP A 10 -4.01 -41.28 -16.26
C ASP A 10 -4.20 -41.47 -14.75
N SER A 11 -4.37 -40.35 -14.05
CA SER A 11 -4.80 -40.34 -12.66
C SER A 11 -6.31 -40.54 -12.69
N GLY A 12 -6.73 -41.73 -12.26
CA GLY A 12 -8.12 -42.16 -12.26
C GLY A 12 -9.08 -41.07 -11.80
N ALA A 13 -10.24 -41.05 -12.46
CA ALA A 13 -11.38 -40.18 -12.22
C ALA A 13 -11.67 -39.98 -10.72
N ALA A 14 -11.02 -39.00 -10.11
CA ALA A 14 -11.48 -38.38 -8.89
C ALA A 14 -12.62 -37.46 -9.33
N SER A 15 -13.84 -37.94 -9.14
CA SER A 15 -15.06 -37.17 -9.20
C SER A 15 -14.91 -35.91 -8.35
N HIS A 16 -14.55 -34.78 -8.99
CA HIS A 16 -14.66 -33.47 -8.38
C HIS A 16 -16.13 -33.31 -7.97
N PRO A 17 -16.46 -33.26 -6.66
CA PRO A 17 -17.79 -32.84 -6.28
C PRO A 17 -17.93 -31.43 -6.83
N SER A 18 -18.99 -31.18 -7.57
CA SER A 18 -19.41 -29.87 -8.04
C SER A 18 -19.74 -29.00 -6.83
N THR A 19 -18.71 -28.54 -6.11
CA THR A 19 -18.86 -27.43 -5.20
C THR A 19 -19.24 -26.25 -6.08
N GLY A 20 -20.52 -25.89 -6.07
CA GLY A 20 -21.00 -24.71 -6.76
C GLY A 20 -20.11 -23.52 -6.40
N LEU A 21 -19.99 -22.55 -7.31
CA LEU A 21 -19.15 -21.36 -7.15
C LEU A 21 -19.26 -20.74 -5.74
N LEU A 22 -20.47 -20.73 -5.18
CA LEU A 22 -20.76 -20.30 -3.81
C LEU A 22 -20.18 -21.22 -2.70
N GLY A 23 -20.19 -22.53 -2.87
CA GLY A 23 -19.67 -23.50 -1.92
C GLY A 23 -18.15 -23.54 -1.87
N GLY A 24 -17.50 -23.41 -3.04
CA GLY A 24 -16.04 -23.20 -3.13
C GLY A 24 -15.64 -21.88 -2.48
N TYR A 25 -16.36 -20.79 -2.79
CA TYR A 25 -16.15 -19.48 -2.17
C TYR A 25 -16.35 -19.49 -0.66
N ARG A 26 -17.40 -20.14 -0.15
CA ARG A 26 -17.69 -20.24 1.29
C ARG A 26 -16.67 -21.11 2.03
N LYS A 27 -16.21 -22.21 1.45
CA LYS A 27 -15.20 -23.09 2.07
C LYS A 27 -13.82 -22.41 2.09
N LEU A 28 -13.44 -21.74 1.00
CA LEU A 28 -12.26 -20.88 0.95
C LEU A 28 -12.36 -19.72 1.95
N TRP A 29 -13.52 -19.06 2.03
CA TRP A 29 -13.75 -17.98 2.99
C TRP A 29 -13.64 -18.43 4.43
N THR A 30 -14.13 -19.63 4.76
CA THR A 30 -14.10 -20.15 6.12
C THR A 30 -12.69 -20.59 6.53
N GLU A 31 -11.93 -21.23 5.62
CA GLU A 31 -10.52 -21.57 5.88
C GLU A 31 -9.61 -20.34 5.92
N ILE A 32 -9.79 -19.40 4.99
CA ILE A 32 -9.07 -18.12 5.01
C ILE A 32 -9.44 -17.36 6.27
N SER A 33 -10.72 -17.28 6.66
CA SER A 33 -11.17 -16.60 7.88
C SER A 33 -10.68 -17.27 9.16
N ALA A 34 -10.58 -18.60 9.19
CA ALA A 34 -10.03 -19.35 10.32
C ALA A 34 -8.52 -19.14 10.46
N GLU A 35 -7.77 -19.15 9.35
CA GLU A 35 -6.33 -18.86 9.37
C GLU A 35 -6.06 -17.35 9.61
N TRP A 36 -6.95 -16.46 9.15
CA TRP A 36 -6.96 -15.01 9.43
C TRP A 36 -7.18 -14.71 10.93
N ARG A 37 -7.89 -15.59 11.66
CA ARG A 37 -7.98 -15.53 13.13
C ARG A 37 -6.71 -16.03 13.81
N ARG A 38 -5.90 -16.87 13.14
CA ARG A 38 -4.63 -17.42 13.65
C ARG A 38 -3.43 -16.50 13.35
N ASP A 39 -3.37 -15.94 12.14
CA ASP A 39 -2.42 -14.92 11.69
C ASP A 39 -3.03 -13.52 11.75
N ARG A 40 -3.21 -12.99 12.97
CA ARG A 40 -3.63 -11.59 13.21
C ARG A 40 -2.84 -10.58 12.36
N ASN A 41 -1.61 -10.94 12.03
CA ASN A 41 -0.66 -10.11 11.30
C ASN A 41 -1.11 -9.73 9.88
N LEU A 42 -1.85 -10.60 9.18
CA LEU A 42 -2.43 -10.32 7.87
C LEU A 42 -3.56 -9.27 7.96
N VAL A 43 -4.39 -9.36 9.01
CA VAL A 43 -5.46 -8.36 9.28
C VAL A 43 -4.84 -7.01 9.55
N TYR A 44 -3.82 -6.98 10.41
CA TYR A 44 -3.10 -5.75 10.75
C TYR A 44 -2.44 -5.17 9.50
N PHE A 45 -1.88 -6.00 8.62
CA PHE A 45 -1.35 -5.54 7.33
C PHE A 45 -2.44 -4.99 6.39
N LEU A 46 -3.60 -5.65 6.27
CA LEU A 46 -4.72 -5.18 5.46
C LEU A 46 -5.29 -3.85 5.95
N VAL A 47 -5.45 -3.69 7.27
CA VAL A 47 -5.92 -2.45 7.88
C VAL A 47 -4.87 -1.35 7.76
N ALA A 48 -3.60 -1.64 8.09
CA ALA A 48 -2.50 -0.69 7.93
C ALA A 48 -2.40 -0.22 6.47
N SER A 49 -2.48 -1.16 5.53
CA SER A 49 -2.42 -0.87 4.11
C SER A 49 -3.62 -0.11 3.57
N ALA A 50 -4.83 -0.39 4.06
CA ALA A 50 -6.00 0.41 3.74
C ALA A 50 -5.82 1.88 4.19
N ILE A 51 -5.36 2.10 5.43
CA ILE A 51 -5.19 3.44 6.01
C ILE A 51 -4.12 4.25 5.28
N PHE A 52 -2.91 3.69 5.07
CA PHE A 52 -1.87 4.49 4.40
C PHE A 52 -2.20 4.73 2.92
N ARG A 53 -2.88 3.79 2.24
CA ARG A 53 -3.33 3.98 0.84
C ARG A 53 -4.37 5.07 0.72
N ASP A 54 -5.28 5.11 1.67
CA ASP A 54 -6.27 6.18 1.78
C ASP A 54 -5.58 7.54 2.04
N GLY A 55 -4.61 7.59 2.98
CA GLY A 55 -3.79 8.79 3.20
C GLY A 55 -3.03 9.25 1.94
N LEU A 56 -2.40 8.33 1.21
CA LEU A 56 -1.74 8.60 -0.08
C LEU A 56 -2.72 9.15 -1.13
N ALA A 57 -3.92 8.57 -1.22
CA ALA A 57 -4.96 9.03 -2.14
C ALA A 57 -5.45 10.43 -1.75
N ALA A 58 -5.59 10.72 -0.46
CA ALA A 58 -5.91 12.05 0.04
C ALA A 58 -4.82 13.08 -0.30
N ILE A 59 -3.52 12.74 -0.14
CA ILE A 59 -2.43 13.63 -0.58
C ILE A 59 -2.56 13.93 -2.08
N PHE A 60 -2.82 12.92 -2.91
CA PHE A 60 -2.96 13.12 -4.34
C PHE A 60 -4.18 13.99 -4.70
N ALA A 61 -5.32 13.77 -4.05
CA ALA A 61 -6.55 14.52 -4.31
C ALA A 61 -6.45 15.98 -3.86
N PHE A 62 -5.95 16.22 -2.64
CA PHE A 62 -5.87 17.56 -2.06
C PHE A 62 -4.55 18.29 -2.34
N GLY A 63 -3.52 17.60 -2.83
CA GLY A 63 -2.21 18.18 -3.14
C GLY A 63 -2.30 19.27 -4.20
N ALA A 64 -3.11 19.05 -5.24
CA ALA A 64 -3.41 20.06 -6.26
C ALA A 64 -4.09 21.30 -5.66
N VAL A 65 -5.07 21.09 -4.76
CA VAL A 65 -5.78 22.16 -4.06
C VAL A 65 -4.85 22.95 -3.16
N LEU A 66 -3.93 22.26 -2.45
CA LEU A 66 -2.88 22.88 -1.65
C LEU A 66 -1.94 23.73 -2.50
N GLY A 67 -1.52 23.24 -3.68
CA GLY A 67 -0.64 23.98 -4.57
C GLY A 67 -1.20 25.36 -4.92
N VAL A 68 -2.49 25.41 -5.29
CA VAL A 68 -3.15 26.68 -5.64
C VAL A 68 -3.46 27.51 -4.39
N ASN A 69 -4.12 26.94 -3.39
CA ASN A 69 -4.68 27.71 -2.27
C ASN A 69 -3.66 28.04 -1.17
N ALA A 70 -2.65 27.20 -0.94
CA ALA A 70 -1.67 27.39 0.11
C ALA A 70 -0.33 27.94 -0.39
N TYR A 71 0.05 27.62 -1.64
CA TYR A 71 1.36 28.00 -2.21
C TYR A 71 1.26 28.99 -3.38
N GLY A 72 0.05 29.36 -3.81
CA GLY A 72 -0.16 30.37 -4.86
C GLY A 72 0.26 29.93 -6.26
N LEU A 73 0.37 28.62 -6.51
CA LEU A 73 0.64 28.10 -7.85
C LEU A 73 -0.54 28.38 -8.79
N THR A 74 -0.24 28.63 -10.06
CA THR A 74 -1.30 28.74 -11.06
C THR A 74 -1.90 27.37 -11.36
N GLN A 75 -3.15 27.33 -11.81
CA GLN A 75 -3.81 26.07 -12.18
C GLN A 75 -3.06 25.33 -13.31
N ALA A 76 -2.40 26.08 -14.20
CA ALA A 76 -1.54 25.52 -15.25
C ALA A 76 -0.31 24.79 -14.66
N ASP A 77 0.35 25.39 -13.66
CA ASP A 77 1.51 24.78 -13.00
C ASP A 77 1.13 23.46 -12.29
N VAL A 78 -0.08 23.38 -11.75
CA VAL A 78 -0.58 22.16 -11.10
C VAL A 78 -0.76 21.01 -12.09
N LEU A 79 -1.20 21.30 -13.32
CA LEU A 79 -1.32 20.29 -14.38
C LEU A 79 0.07 19.78 -14.81
N ILE A 80 1.03 20.69 -14.99
CA ILE A 80 2.42 20.36 -15.33
C ILE A 80 3.05 19.54 -14.19
N PHE A 81 2.83 19.96 -12.94
CA PHE A 81 3.28 19.24 -11.76
C PHE A 81 2.68 17.83 -11.71
N GLY A 82 1.39 17.64 -11.98
CA GLY A 82 0.76 16.32 -12.03
C GLY A 82 1.36 15.40 -13.11
N ALA A 83 1.68 15.95 -14.28
CA ALA A 83 2.36 15.22 -15.35
C ALA A 83 3.78 14.81 -14.94
N ALA A 84 4.57 15.76 -14.41
CA ALA A 84 5.92 15.49 -13.90
C ALA A 84 5.90 14.48 -12.74
N ALA A 85 4.97 14.63 -11.80
CA ALA A 85 4.76 13.73 -10.68
C ALA A 85 4.49 12.29 -11.12
N SER A 86 3.74 12.09 -12.20
CA SER A 86 3.46 10.74 -12.74
C SER A 86 4.72 10.08 -13.30
N VAL A 87 5.56 10.83 -14.01
CA VAL A 87 6.86 10.33 -14.53
C VAL A 87 7.80 10.01 -13.37
N VAL A 88 7.89 10.92 -12.40
CA VAL A 88 8.74 10.76 -11.22
C VAL A 88 8.26 9.61 -10.34
N ALA A 89 6.96 9.42 -10.18
CA ALA A 89 6.38 8.28 -9.48
C ALA A 89 6.65 6.96 -10.19
N ALA A 90 6.63 6.94 -11.54
CA ALA A 90 7.00 5.75 -12.32
C ALA A 90 8.48 5.38 -12.10
N VAL A 91 9.39 6.35 -12.19
CA VAL A 91 10.82 6.14 -11.91
C VAL A 91 11.04 5.71 -10.47
N GLY A 92 10.38 6.36 -9.52
CA GLY A 92 10.41 6.01 -8.10
C GLY A 92 9.94 4.58 -7.86
N ALA A 93 8.85 4.14 -8.50
CA ALA A 93 8.35 2.78 -8.40
C ALA A 93 9.37 1.73 -8.89
N VAL A 94 10.07 2.02 -9.98
CA VAL A 94 11.13 1.14 -10.52
C VAL A 94 12.30 1.06 -9.53
N LEU A 95 12.84 2.22 -9.12
CA LEU A 95 13.96 2.28 -8.16
C LEU A 95 13.61 1.61 -6.83
N GLY A 96 12.41 1.88 -6.32
CA GLY A 96 11.88 1.27 -5.11
C GLY A 96 11.72 -0.24 -5.21
N GLY A 97 11.30 -0.75 -6.37
CA GLY A 97 11.21 -2.19 -6.62
C GLY A 97 12.56 -2.90 -6.59
N PHE A 98 13.63 -2.26 -7.07
CA PHE A 98 14.99 -2.80 -6.94
C PHE A 98 15.46 -2.86 -5.49
N VAL A 99 15.15 -1.83 -4.69
CA VAL A 99 15.47 -1.79 -3.25
C VAL A 99 14.66 -2.84 -2.47
N ASP A 100 13.40 -3.05 -2.84
CA ASP A 100 12.52 -4.09 -2.29
C ASP A 100 13.15 -5.48 -2.37
N HIS A 101 13.75 -5.79 -3.52
CA HIS A 101 14.37 -7.09 -3.78
C HIS A 101 15.60 -7.36 -2.90
N ARG A 102 16.30 -6.32 -2.43
CA ARG A 102 17.53 -6.44 -1.64
C ARG A 102 17.29 -6.41 -0.12
N ILE A 103 16.35 -5.59 0.35
CA ILE A 103 16.17 -5.27 1.78
C ILE A 103 14.89 -5.89 2.36
N GLY A 104 13.97 -6.34 1.49
CA GLY A 104 12.67 -6.89 1.85
C GLY A 104 11.60 -5.79 1.95
N SER A 105 10.34 -6.18 1.71
CA SER A 105 9.28 -5.19 1.44
C SER A 105 8.83 -4.37 2.65
N LYS A 106 8.99 -4.90 3.88
CA LYS A 106 8.59 -4.19 5.10
C LYS A 106 9.41 -2.92 5.36
N PRO A 107 10.76 -2.94 5.41
CA PRO A 107 11.55 -1.73 5.63
C PRO A 107 11.42 -0.70 4.49
N VAL A 108 11.17 -1.13 3.25
CA VAL A 108 10.94 -0.21 2.14
C VAL A 108 9.65 0.58 2.31
N ILE A 109 8.55 -0.08 2.73
CA ILE A 109 7.28 0.60 3.01
C ILE A 109 7.44 1.59 4.17
N VAL A 110 8.09 1.16 5.27
CA VAL A 110 8.34 2.02 6.44
C VAL A 110 9.21 3.22 6.08
N GLY A 111 10.30 3.02 5.34
CA GLY A 111 11.18 4.09 4.90
C GLY A 111 10.48 5.08 3.97
N SER A 112 9.65 4.57 3.05
CA SER A 112 8.88 5.41 2.12
C SER A 112 7.81 6.22 2.85
N LEU A 113 7.05 5.60 3.77
CA LEU A 113 6.06 6.32 4.60
C LEU A 113 6.74 7.37 5.48
N ALA A 114 7.89 7.06 6.08
CA ALA A 114 8.64 8.01 6.88
C ALA A 114 9.13 9.20 6.03
N ALA A 115 9.62 8.96 4.81
CA ALA A 115 10.02 10.01 3.88
C ALA A 115 8.83 10.88 3.45
N ILE A 116 7.67 10.28 3.19
CA ILE A 116 6.44 10.99 2.85
C ILE A 116 5.97 11.86 4.01
N ILE A 117 5.98 11.33 5.24
CA ILE A 117 5.62 12.08 6.46
C ILE A 117 6.60 13.23 6.67
N ALA A 118 7.90 12.98 6.52
CA ALA A 118 8.92 14.02 6.62
C ALA A 118 8.70 15.13 5.58
N ALA A 119 8.44 14.77 4.32
CA ALA A 119 8.14 15.71 3.24
C ALA A 119 6.86 16.53 3.51
N ALA A 120 5.82 15.90 4.05
CA ALA A 120 4.59 16.57 4.43
C ALA A 120 4.81 17.54 5.61
N LEU A 121 5.62 17.16 6.60
CA LEU A 121 6.00 18.03 7.72
C LEU A 121 6.87 19.20 7.27
N THR A 122 7.84 18.99 6.38
CA THR A 122 8.62 20.11 5.82
C THR A 122 7.73 21.07 5.05
N LEU A 123 6.75 20.58 4.28
CA LEU A 123 5.77 21.44 3.62
C LEU A 123 4.97 22.28 4.62
N LEU A 124 4.60 21.76 5.79
CA LEU A 124 3.92 22.56 6.82
C LEU A 124 4.78 23.77 7.26
N THR A 125 6.09 23.59 7.37
CA THR A 125 7.03 24.62 7.84
C THR A 125 7.52 25.56 6.74
N LEU A 126 7.78 25.06 5.54
CA LEU A 126 8.25 25.85 4.40
C LEU A 126 7.08 26.49 3.66
N SER A 127 7.22 27.78 3.34
CA SER A 127 6.27 28.51 2.51
C SER A 127 6.96 28.91 1.21
N GLY A 128 6.46 28.46 0.06
CA GLY A 128 6.97 28.87 -1.25
C GLY A 128 6.65 27.91 -2.41
N PRO A 129 6.48 28.42 -3.65
CA PRO A 129 6.18 27.59 -4.82
C PRO A 129 7.28 26.55 -5.11
N THR A 130 8.54 26.92 -4.88
CA THR A 130 9.71 26.05 -5.06
C THR A 130 9.75 24.92 -4.04
N ALA A 131 9.34 25.19 -2.79
CA ALA A 131 9.23 24.17 -1.75
C ALA A 131 8.14 23.14 -2.09
N PHE A 132 7.00 23.60 -2.62
CA PHE A 132 5.95 22.71 -3.11
C PHE A 132 6.44 21.82 -4.24
N TRP A 133 7.15 22.38 -5.22
CA TRP A 133 7.74 21.59 -6.32
C TRP A 133 8.75 20.57 -5.82
N ALA A 134 9.71 20.99 -5.00
CA ALA A 134 10.76 20.10 -4.50
C ALA A 134 10.20 18.99 -3.58
N CYS A 135 9.42 19.35 -2.56
CA CYS A 135 8.85 18.37 -1.63
C CYS A 135 7.75 17.54 -2.29
N GLY A 136 6.95 18.11 -3.19
CA GLY A 136 5.91 17.39 -3.91
C GLY A 136 6.48 16.33 -4.85
N LEU A 137 7.52 16.66 -5.62
CA LEU A 137 8.21 15.69 -6.46
C LEU A 137 8.90 14.62 -5.63
N LEU A 138 9.59 15.02 -4.55
CA LEU A 138 10.20 14.08 -3.62
C LEU A 138 9.16 13.11 -3.04
N LEU A 139 8.02 13.63 -2.60
CA LEU A 139 6.91 12.85 -2.08
C LEU A 139 6.42 11.84 -3.14
N CYS A 140 6.22 12.26 -4.39
CA CYS A 140 5.82 11.39 -5.49
C CYS A 140 6.82 10.27 -5.80
N VAL A 141 8.13 10.50 -5.67
CA VAL A 141 9.15 9.44 -5.79
C VAL A 141 8.87 8.30 -4.81
N PHE A 142 8.46 8.62 -3.58
CA PHE A 142 8.26 7.62 -2.52
C PHE A 142 6.87 6.95 -2.54
N ILE A 143 5.88 7.52 -3.25
CA ILE A 143 4.56 6.87 -3.36
C ILE A 143 4.64 5.57 -4.18
N GLY A 144 5.38 5.58 -5.28
CA GLY A 144 5.55 4.43 -6.17
C GLY A 144 6.06 3.17 -5.44
N PRO A 145 7.21 3.23 -4.75
CA PRO A 145 7.75 2.15 -3.94
C PRO A 145 6.74 1.62 -2.92
N ALA A 146 6.13 2.52 -2.14
CA ALA A 146 5.18 2.14 -1.09
C ALA A 146 3.99 1.34 -1.66
N GLN A 147 3.48 1.72 -2.84
CA GLN A 147 2.39 1.02 -3.51
C GLN A 147 2.81 -0.34 -4.08
N SER A 148 4.00 -0.42 -4.69
CA SER A 148 4.51 -1.66 -5.30
C SER A 148 4.86 -2.70 -4.22
N SER A 149 5.61 -2.29 -3.20
CA SER A 149 6.02 -3.14 -2.08
C SER A 149 4.82 -3.68 -1.29
N ALA A 150 3.74 -2.90 -1.12
CA ALA A 150 2.53 -3.37 -0.46
C ALA A 150 1.85 -4.52 -1.21
N ARG A 151 1.84 -4.45 -2.55
CA ARG A 151 1.31 -5.54 -3.38
C ARG A 151 2.22 -6.77 -3.31
N ALA A 152 3.54 -6.59 -3.39
CA ALA A 152 4.51 -7.68 -3.25
C ALA A 152 4.39 -8.38 -1.89
N LEU A 153 4.27 -7.60 -0.80
CA LEU A 153 4.10 -8.14 0.55
C LEU A 153 2.78 -8.89 0.72
N LEU A 154 1.68 -8.40 0.12
CA LEU A 154 0.40 -9.11 0.10
C LEU A 154 0.53 -10.47 -0.60
N LEU A 155 1.20 -10.53 -1.75
CA LEU A 155 1.40 -11.76 -2.51
C LEU A 155 2.28 -12.75 -1.74
N HIS A 156 3.33 -12.29 -1.06
CA HIS A 156 4.16 -13.14 -0.19
C HIS A 156 3.40 -13.72 1.00
N MET A 157 2.37 -13.02 1.50
CA MET A 157 1.54 -13.53 2.61
C MET A 157 0.33 -14.34 2.13
N ALA A 158 -0.06 -14.19 0.86
CA ALA A 158 -1.15 -14.96 0.29
C ALA A 158 -0.73 -16.42 0.09
N GLN A 159 -1.60 -17.35 0.49
CA GLN A 159 -1.39 -18.78 0.26
C GLN A 159 -1.47 -19.09 -1.25
N HIS A 160 -0.62 -19.99 -1.72
CA HIS A 160 -0.61 -20.47 -3.11
C HIS A 160 -2.02 -20.93 -3.53
N GLY A 161 -2.57 -20.30 -4.58
CA GLY A 161 -3.92 -20.59 -5.09
C GLY A 161 -5.06 -19.75 -4.48
N LYS A 162 -4.79 -18.85 -3.52
CA LYS A 162 -5.81 -17.97 -2.89
C LYS A 162 -5.52 -16.46 -3.10
N GLU A 163 -4.60 -16.12 -3.99
CA GLU A 163 -4.14 -14.74 -4.26
C GLU A 163 -5.27 -13.79 -4.68
N GLY A 164 -6.19 -14.26 -5.54
CA GLY A 164 -7.32 -13.44 -6.01
C GLY A 164 -8.27 -13.03 -4.87
N VAL A 165 -8.46 -13.88 -3.86
CA VAL A 165 -9.29 -13.57 -2.68
C VAL A 165 -8.57 -12.58 -1.78
N ALA A 166 -7.26 -12.76 -1.55
CA ALA A 166 -6.44 -11.82 -0.78
C ALA A 166 -6.42 -10.42 -1.43
N PHE A 167 -6.27 -10.35 -2.75
CA PHE A 167 -6.32 -9.09 -3.51
C PHE A 167 -7.74 -8.48 -3.50
N GLY A 168 -8.79 -9.31 -3.57
CA GLY A 168 -10.18 -8.87 -3.42
C GLY A 168 -10.45 -8.22 -2.06
N LEU A 169 -10.02 -8.85 -0.96
CA LEU A 169 -10.15 -8.28 0.37
C LEU A 169 -9.28 -7.03 0.57
N TYR A 170 -8.07 -7.01 0.00
CA TYR A 170 -7.20 -5.83 0.02
C TYR A 170 -7.82 -4.63 -0.73
N THR A 171 -8.49 -4.87 -1.86
CA THR A 171 -9.18 -3.80 -2.58
C THR A 171 -10.47 -3.38 -1.88
N MET A 172 -11.26 -4.32 -1.37
CA MET A 172 -12.50 -4.04 -0.63
C MET A 172 -12.23 -3.24 0.66
N THR A 173 -11.24 -3.67 1.46
CA THR A 173 -10.87 -2.96 2.70
C THR A 173 -10.35 -1.56 2.39
N GLY A 174 -9.53 -1.42 1.33
CA GLY A 174 -9.08 -0.10 0.88
C GLY A 174 -10.24 0.82 0.49
N ARG A 175 -11.24 0.30 -0.25
CA ARG A 175 -12.46 1.04 -0.61
C ARG A 175 -13.30 1.44 0.60
N ALA A 176 -13.43 0.54 1.59
CA ALA A 176 -14.19 0.81 2.81
C ALA A 176 -13.56 1.95 3.64
N VAL A 177 -12.23 2.03 3.69
CA VAL A 177 -11.50 3.06 4.43
C VAL A 177 -11.26 4.34 3.59
N SER A 178 -11.56 4.33 2.28
CA SER A 178 -11.29 5.46 1.36
C SER A 178 -11.99 6.79 1.70
N PHE A 179 -12.90 6.77 2.67
CA PHE A 179 -13.59 7.97 3.16
C PHE A 179 -12.88 8.63 4.35
N LEU A 180 -11.97 7.90 5.02
CA LEU A 180 -11.35 8.35 6.26
C LEU A 180 -10.43 9.56 6.02
N GLY A 181 -9.61 9.52 4.98
CA GLY A 181 -8.63 10.54 4.62
C GLY A 181 -9.28 11.86 4.22
N PRO A 182 -10.22 11.88 3.26
CA PRO A 182 -10.97 13.08 2.92
C PRO A 182 -11.76 13.65 4.09
N TRP A 183 -12.36 12.78 4.92
CA TRP A 183 -13.11 13.22 6.09
C TRP A 183 -12.20 13.88 7.14
N LEU A 184 -11.07 13.27 7.49
CA LEU A 184 -10.10 13.86 8.43
C LEU A 184 -9.49 15.14 7.88
N PHE A 185 -9.17 15.18 6.58
CA PHE A 185 -8.68 16.39 5.92
C PHE A 185 -9.69 17.53 6.03
N SER A 186 -10.96 17.27 5.68
CA SER A 186 -12.01 18.29 5.72
C SER A 186 -12.25 18.81 7.13
N VAL A 187 -12.35 17.92 8.13
CA VAL A 187 -12.51 18.31 9.54
C VAL A 187 -11.34 19.19 10.02
N PHE A 188 -10.09 18.85 9.65
CA PHE A 188 -8.94 19.68 10.00
C PHE A 188 -8.97 21.03 9.31
N VAL A 189 -9.33 21.10 8.03
CA VAL A 189 -9.45 22.38 7.31
C VAL A 189 -10.54 23.26 7.95
N ASP A 190 -11.68 22.68 8.32
CA ASP A 190 -12.78 23.40 8.97
C ASP A 190 -12.41 23.92 10.35
N VAL A 191 -11.71 23.12 11.17
CA VAL A 191 -11.31 23.50 12.54
C VAL A 191 -10.23 24.59 12.55
N PHE A 192 -9.24 24.49 11.66
CA PHE A 192 -8.10 25.41 11.64
C PHE A 192 -8.26 26.57 10.64
N HIS A 193 -9.36 26.58 9.87
CA HIS A 193 -9.67 27.55 8.81
C HIS A 193 -8.52 27.78 7.81
N THR A 194 -7.61 26.82 7.67
CA THR A 194 -6.45 26.94 6.77
C THR A 194 -6.20 25.64 6.04
N VAL A 195 -6.06 25.73 4.71
CA VAL A 195 -5.83 24.56 3.84
C VAL A 195 -4.52 23.84 4.21
N ARG A 196 -3.56 24.58 4.76
CA ARG A 196 -2.29 24.04 5.28
C ARG A 196 -2.50 23.07 6.45
N ALA A 197 -3.49 23.31 7.31
CA ALA A 197 -3.74 22.43 8.46
C ALA A 197 -4.37 21.09 8.04
N GLY A 198 -5.07 21.05 6.89
CA GLY A 198 -5.53 19.80 6.28
C GLY A 198 -4.38 18.83 5.99
N LEU A 199 -3.21 19.34 5.59
CA LEU A 199 -2.01 18.51 5.43
C LEU A 199 -1.57 17.86 6.74
N GLY A 200 -1.76 18.54 7.87
CA GLY A 200 -1.55 17.99 9.21
C GLY A 200 -2.48 16.80 9.50
N GLY A 201 -3.76 16.92 9.15
CA GLY A 201 -4.74 15.82 9.28
C GLY A 201 -4.33 14.58 8.47
N VAL A 202 -3.88 14.78 7.22
CA VAL A 202 -3.38 13.69 6.37
C VAL A 202 -2.07 13.10 6.90
N CYS A 203 -1.20 13.92 7.46
CA CYS A 203 0.01 13.48 8.16
C CYS A 203 -0.32 12.58 9.36
N LEU A 204 -1.41 12.88 10.07
CA LEU A 204 -1.92 12.09 11.20
C LEU A 204 -2.44 10.72 10.73
N VAL A 205 -3.18 10.68 9.61
CA VAL A 205 -3.62 9.43 8.97
C VAL A 205 -2.43 8.57 8.55
N LEU A 206 -1.44 9.17 7.88
CA LEU A 206 -0.22 8.47 7.43
C LEU A 206 0.61 7.97 8.61
N THR A 207 0.75 8.78 9.66
CA THR A 207 1.45 8.39 10.89
C THR A 207 0.73 7.25 11.59
N THR A 208 -0.60 7.27 11.63
CA THR A 208 -1.42 6.16 12.15
C THR A 208 -1.20 4.89 11.32
N GLY A 209 -1.23 5.00 9.98
CA GLY A 209 -0.91 3.91 9.06
C GLY A 209 0.50 3.35 9.27
N LEU A 210 1.50 4.22 9.46
CA LEU A 210 2.89 3.85 9.75
C LEU A 210 3.02 3.14 11.10
N LEU A 211 2.40 3.65 12.16
CA LEU A 211 2.42 3.03 13.49
C LEU A 211 1.78 1.64 13.47
N LEU A 212 0.66 1.48 12.75
CA LEU A 212 0.06 0.16 12.54
C LEU A 212 1.01 -0.75 11.75
N MET A 213 1.65 -0.25 10.70
CA MET A 213 2.63 -1.01 9.90
C MET A 213 3.86 -1.44 10.71
N LEU A 214 4.31 -0.61 11.67
CA LEU A 214 5.38 -0.95 12.60
C LEU A 214 4.96 -2.04 13.60
N ARG A 215 3.69 -2.01 14.03
CA ARG A 215 3.10 -3.04 14.91
C ARG A 215 2.83 -4.37 14.21
N VAL A 216 2.75 -4.40 12.87
CA VAL A 216 2.72 -5.66 12.10
C VAL A 216 4.05 -6.38 12.29
N GLN A 217 4.11 -7.40 13.14
CA GLN A 217 5.27 -8.27 13.26
C GLN A 217 5.23 -9.31 12.14
N VAL A 218 5.86 -9.03 11.00
CA VAL A 218 6.14 -10.07 9.99
C VAL A 218 7.01 -11.14 10.63
N SER A 219 6.38 -12.19 11.16
CA SER A 219 7.08 -13.37 11.67
C SER A 219 7.87 -13.96 10.52
N ARG A 220 9.20 -13.80 10.59
CA ARG A 220 10.14 -14.52 9.73
C ARG A 220 9.97 -16.01 10.01
N HIS A 221 9.21 -16.72 9.19
CA HIS A 221 9.34 -18.17 9.09
C HIS A 221 10.60 -18.48 8.28
N GLY A 222 11.75 -18.28 8.90
CA GLY A 222 13.05 -18.53 8.30
C GLY A 222 14.06 -18.91 9.37
N GLY A 223 13.93 -20.14 9.88
CA GLY A 223 14.88 -20.69 10.85
C GLY A 223 14.44 -21.99 11.48
N ALA A 224 14.01 -22.99 10.70
CA ALA A 224 13.75 -24.32 11.25
C ALA A 224 13.81 -25.44 10.20
N LEU A 225 14.88 -25.54 9.38
CA LEU A 225 15.10 -26.75 8.56
C LEU A 225 16.57 -27.17 8.38
N THR A 226 17.50 -26.80 9.26
CA THR A 226 18.92 -27.23 9.08
C THR A 226 19.63 -27.66 10.37
N THR A 227 18.93 -28.33 11.28
CA THR A 227 19.56 -28.94 12.47
C THR A 227 19.11 -30.37 12.78
N ALA A 228 18.35 -31.02 11.88
CA ALA A 228 17.79 -32.35 12.13
C ALA A 228 18.24 -33.43 11.12
N GLN A 229 19.46 -33.35 10.55
CA GLN A 229 20.03 -34.38 9.67
C GLN A 229 21.51 -34.72 9.98
N SER A 230 21.99 -34.52 11.22
CA SER A 230 23.32 -35.01 11.62
C SER A 230 23.31 -35.53 13.06
N SER A 231 22.71 -36.70 13.29
CA SER A 231 22.99 -37.59 14.43
C SER A 231 22.50 -38.99 14.11
#